data_AF-A0AAW2J2Q7-F1
#
_entry.id   AF-A0AAW2J2Q7-F1
#
_cell.length_a   1.000
_cell.length_b   1.000
_cell.length_c   1.000
_cell.angle_alpha   90.00
_cell.angle_beta   90.00
_cell.angle_gamma   90.00
#
_symmetry.space_group_name_H-M   'P 1'
#
loop_
_entity.id
_entity.type
_entity.pdbx_description
1 polymer ?
#
loop_
_entity_poly.entity_id
_entity_poly.type
_entity_poly.pdbx_seq_one_letter_code
_entity_poly.pdbx_strand_id
1 'polypeptide(L)'
;MMRAALMWTINDFSAYRMLLSWSTAGIMGYPICMDNTRAFHLQHGRKACNFNCHRQFLKAGHPYRRNKKAFTKGRVEKNEAPPRANGEEVWHSMCYFKSAIEEPLSYPPGYGTEHKWKKEGKTKDNLNARKDIENICDRLGIAVSGDRLESMTKAVYKLDRDQKRKIFEWIKSLRFPDGYTSNLGRCVDLNELKLHRMKSHDCHVFMERLIATTFREILPEFVWNALTKVPLFFEENGKEQSSCRGFNCEAYIVEEISTFTTQYFEPDVIFKKRRPGRNDDGLNNENIEHMSIFNHPSRPHGASKMRYLIGEERHVAETYIVANCPEAHPYYEAFLQDLYERYDVDTVDIDGIVAMQFLPWFKTYIADPSNRVTDLILKMLAWGPSQQVLTWPAYFINGYNFHTLTHGEEKSTMNSGILCEKLKLLGL
;
A
#
# COMPACT_ATOMS: atom_id res chain seq x y z
N MET A 1 -23.56 -31.86 11.13
CA MET A 1 -24.18 -30.82 11.97
C MET A 1 -23.16 -29.69 12.12
N MET A 2 -23.41 -28.52 11.52
CA MET A 2 -22.46 -27.41 11.49
C MET A 2 -22.59 -26.63 12.81
N ARG A 3 -21.49 -26.49 13.56
CA ARG A 3 -21.43 -25.71 14.81
C ARG A 3 -20.63 -24.44 14.53
N ALA A 4 -21.16 -23.29 14.93
CA ALA A 4 -20.48 -22.00 14.80
C ALA A 4 -20.16 -21.44 16.19
N ALA A 5 -18.98 -20.84 16.35
CA ALA A 5 -18.55 -20.15 17.55
C ALA A 5 -18.04 -18.74 17.18
N LEU A 6 -18.50 -17.72 17.90
CA LEU A 6 -18.03 -16.34 17.75
C LEU A 6 -16.74 -16.17 18.57
N MET A 7 -15.59 -16.07 17.93
CA MET A 7 -14.29 -15.98 18.62
C MET A 7 -13.89 -14.52 18.93
N TRP A 8 -14.19 -13.56 18.05
CA TRP A 8 -13.87 -12.15 18.25
C TRP A 8 -14.78 -11.25 17.39
N THR A 9 -14.95 -10.00 17.83
CA THR A 9 -15.59 -8.93 17.04
C THR A 9 -14.62 -7.76 16.91
N ILE A 10 -14.52 -7.19 15.71
CA ILE A 10 -13.84 -5.91 15.51
C ILE A 10 -14.90 -4.86 15.36
N ASN A 11 -14.88 -3.94 16.32
CA ASN A 11 -15.85 -2.89 16.39
C ASN A 11 -15.15 -1.59 16.08
N ASP A 12 -15.39 -1.05 14.88
CA ASP A 12 -15.01 0.32 14.57
C ASP A 12 -15.91 1.29 15.36
N PHE A 13 -15.67 2.59 15.21
CA PHE A 13 -16.51 3.60 15.88
C PHE A 13 -18.00 3.44 15.54
N SER A 14 -18.34 2.94 14.35
CA SER A 14 -19.73 2.70 13.93
C SER A 14 -20.35 1.51 14.66
N ALA A 15 -19.57 0.46 14.95
CA ALA A 15 -20.04 -0.73 15.66
C ALA A 15 -20.45 -0.45 17.11
N TYR A 16 -19.95 0.61 17.76
CA TYR A 16 -20.48 1.09 19.06
C TYR A 16 -22.00 1.34 18.99
N ARG A 17 -22.50 1.85 17.86
CA ARG A 17 -23.93 2.04 17.65
C ARG A 17 -24.69 0.72 17.56
N MET A 18 -24.09 -0.28 16.95
CA MET A 18 -24.75 -1.57 16.71
C MET A 18 -24.75 -2.46 17.95
N LEU A 19 -23.67 -2.48 18.73
CA LEU A 19 -23.52 -3.38 19.86
C LEU A 19 -23.95 -2.77 21.20
N LEU A 20 -23.75 -1.47 21.37
CA LEU A 20 -23.96 -0.79 22.65
C LEU A 20 -25.11 0.22 22.59
N SER A 21 -25.89 0.19 21.49
CA SER A 21 -27.00 1.12 21.23
C SER A 21 -26.59 2.59 21.36
N TRP A 22 -25.29 2.89 21.23
CA TRP A 22 -24.74 4.22 21.45
C TRP A 22 -24.90 5.08 20.20
N SER A 23 -25.46 6.29 20.34
CA SER A 23 -25.47 7.21 19.20
C SER A 23 -24.06 7.69 18.90
N THR A 24 -23.50 7.26 17.77
CA THR A 24 -22.20 7.74 17.25
C THR A 24 -22.32 9.10 16.54
N ALA A 25 -23.54 9.64 16.48
CA ALA A 25 -23.86 10.93 15.89
C ALA A 25 -24.29 11.94 16.96
N GLY A 26 -24.00 13.23 16.72
CA GLY A 26 -24.35 14.33 17.61
C GLY A 26 -23.19 14.79 18.49
N ILE A 27 -23.49 15.69 19.43
CA ILE A 27 -22.51 16.28 20.36
C ILE A 27 -21.91 15.20 21.28
N MET A 28 -22.72 14.25 21.73
CA MET A 28 -22.29 13.15 22.63
C MET A 28 -21.78 11.92 21.88
N GLY A 29 -21.40 12.05 20.61
CA GLY A 29 -21.07 10.90 19.77
C GLY A 29 -19.88 10.06 20.26
N TYR A 30 -18.94 10.67 20.99
CA TYR A 30 -17.70 10.02 21.40
C TYR A 30 -17.80 9.46 22.83
N PRO A 31 -17.78 8.12 23.02
CA PRO A 31 -18.08 7.49 24.31
C PRO A 31 -16.99 7.70 25.38
N ILE A 32 -15.76 8.06 24.99
CA ILE A 32 -14.66 8.27 25.95
C ILE A 32 -14.70 9.69 26.56
N CYS A 33 -15.08 10.71 25.78
CA CYS A 33 -15.23 12.06 26.32
C CYS A 33 -16.67 12.39 26.71
N MET A 34 -17.66 11.68 26.16
CA MET A 34 -19.09 11.93 26.38
C MET A 34 -19.50 13.40 26.24
N ASP A 35 -20.05 14.00 27.31
CA ASP A 35 -20.44 15.40 27.42
C ASP A 35 -19.26 16.36 27.64
N ASN A 36 -18.08 15.84 27.98
CA ASN A 36 -16.83 16.62 28.03
C ASN A 36 -16.27 16.95 26.64
N THR A 37 -16.96 16.56 25.57
CA THR A 37 -16.65 17.09 24.24
C THR A 37 -17.06 18.56 24.15
N ARG A 38 -16.22 19.41 23.55
CA ARG A 38 -16.57 20.81 23.28
C ARG A 38 -17.34 20.99 21.96
N ALA A 39 -18.03 19.93 21.54
CA ALA A 39 -18.82 19.93 20.33
C ALA A 39 -19.95 20.96 20.47
N PHE A 40 -20.33 21.60 19.36
CA PHE A 40 -21.35 22.63 19.35
C PHE A 40 -22.25 22.50 18.13
N HIS A 41 -23.45 23.08 18.17
CA HIS A 41 -24.32 23.12 17.01
C HIS A 41 -23.97 24.32 16.13
N LEU A 42 -23.86 24.08 14.82
CA LEU A 42 -23.75 25.14 13.82
C LEU A 42 -25.00 26.02 13.85
N GLN A 43 -24.82 27.33 13.75
CA GLN A 43 -25.92 28.29 13.89
C GLN A 43 -26.92 28.19 12.73
N HIS A 44 -26.43 28.06 11.50
CA HIS A 44 -27.26 28.01 10.30
C HIS A 44 -27.53 26.56 9.88
N GLY A 45 -26.52 25.70 9.87
CA GLY A 45 -26.62 24.30 9.48
C GLY A 45 -27.31 23.42 10.51
N ARG A 46 -27.39 23.85 11.79
CA ARG A 46 -27.98 23.13 12.94
C ARG A 46 -27.38 21.75 13.23
N LYS A 47 -26.28 21.38 12.56
CA LYS A 47 -25.58 20.11 12.78
C LYS A 47 -24.60 20.22 13.93
N ALA A 48 -24.43 19.14 14.69
CA ALA A 48 -23.33 19.01 15.64
C ALA A 48 -21.98 19.08 14.91
N CYS A 49 -21.05 19.84 15.47
CA CYS A 49 -19.74 20.14 14.90
C CYS A 49 -18.65 19.97 15.96
N ASN A 50 -17.61 19.23 15.59
CA ASN A 50 -16.41 19.00 16.40
C ASN A 50 -15.21 19.83 15.92
N PHE A 51 -15.44 20.80 15.02
CA PHE A 51 -14.37 21.65 14.52
C PHE A 51 -13.65 22.32 15.70
N ASN A 52 -12.33 22.38 15.64
CA ASN A 52 -11.47 22.98 16.67
C ASN A 52 -11.41 22.27 18.04
N CYS A 53 -12.22 21.22 18.29
CA CYS A 53 -12.26 20.52 19.58
C CYS A 53 -10.99 19.71 19.90
N HIS A 54 -10.15 19.45 18.90
CA HIS A 54 -8.92 18.67 19.06
C HIS A 54 -7.75 19.47 19.65
N ARG A 55 -7.77 20.82 19.61
CA ARG A 55 -6.64 21.65 20.08
C ARG A 55 -6.38 21.54 21.59
N GLN A 56 -7.41 21.19 22.38
CA GLN A 56 -7.26 20.97 23.81
C GLN A 56 -6.36 19.76 24.14
N PHE A 57 -6.17 18.81 23.21
CA PHE A 57 -5.24 17.69 23.38
C PHE A 57 -3.78 18.05 23.10
N LEU A 58 -3.50 19.23 22.54
CA LEU A 58 -2.13 19.71 22.32
C LEU A 58 -1.52 20.21 23.64
N LYS A 59 -0.20 20.13 23.80
CA LYS A 59 0.53 20.69 24.96
C LYS A 59 0.22 22.19 25.12
N ALA A 60 0.20 22.69 26.35
CA ALA A 60 -0.20 24.07 26.67
C ALA A 60 0.57 25.17 25.89
N GLY A 61 1.86 24.93 25.62
CA GLY A 61 2.72 25.85 24.84
C GLY A 61 2.64 25.71 23.32
N HIS A 62 1.85 24.76 22.79
CA HIS A 62 1.86 24.44 21.36
C HIS A 62 1.40 25.65 20.51
N PRO A 63 2.11 26.05 19.43
CA PRO A 63 1.78 27.23 18.63
C PRO A 63 0.32 27.25 18.13
N TYR A 64 -0.22 26.09 17.74
CA TYR A 64 -1.62 25.97 17.29
C TYR A 64 -2.64 26.30 18.37
N ARG A 65 -2.33 26.21 19.67
CA ARG A 65 -3.23 26.71 20.73
C ARG A 65 -3.39 28.22 20.69
N ARG A 66 -2.40 28.97 20.21
CA ARG A 66 -2.43 30.44 20.11
C ARG A 66 -2.85 30.96 18.73
N ASN A 67 -2.97 30.08 17.74
CA ASN A 67 -3.33 30.46 16.37
C ASN A 67 -4.81 30.86 16.25
N LYS A 68 -5.05 32.16 16.04
CA LYS A 68 -6.39 32.78 15.92
C LYS A 68 -6.95 32.82 14.49
N LYS A 69 -6.14 32.45 13.48
CA LYS A 69 -6.47 32.56 12.06
C LYS A 69 -6.79 31.22 11.40
N ALA A 70 -5.95 30.21 11.59
CA ALA A 70 -6.08 28.92 10.90
C ALA A 70 -7.25 28.05 11.42
N PHE A 71 -7.78 28.38 12.59
CA PHE A 71 -8.81 27.61 13.29
C PHE A 71 -10.08 28.46 13.51
N THR A 72 -10.71 28.36 14.69
CA THR A 72 -11.83 29.23 15.04
C THR A 72 -11.37 30.69 15.10
N LYS A 73 -12.05 31.54 14.33
CA LYS A 73 -11.75 32.97 14.17
C LYS A 73 -11.63 33.65 15.54
N GLY A 74 -10.47 34.27 15.79
CA GLY A 74 -10.21 35.03 17.02
C GLY A 74 -9.97 34.20 18.29
N ARG A 75 -10.02 32.86 18.23
CA ARG A 75 -10.04 32.02 19.43
C ARG A 75 -8.66 31.44 19.79
N VAL A 76 -8.26 31.63 21.05
CA VAL A 76 -7.13 30.96 21.71
C VAL A 76 -7.65 29.78 22.51
N GLU A 77 -6.99 28.63 22.40
CA GLU A 77 -7.31 27.43 23.18
C GLU A 77 -6.46 27.42 24.46
N LYS A 78 -7.12 27.55 25.62
CA LYS A 78 -6.49 27.58 26.95
C LYS A 78 -6.83 26.36 27.79
N ASN A 79 -7.80 25.56 27.36
CA ASN A 79 -8.33 24.48 28.18
C ASN A 79 -7.40 23.27 28.16
N GLU A 80 -7.50 22.44 29.19
CA GLU A 80 -6.78 21.17 29.27
C GLU A 80 -7.52 20.07 28.51
N ALA A 81 -6.82 18.98 28.23
CA ALA A 81 -7.44 17.80 27.63
C ALA A 81 -8.49 17.26 28.62
N PRO A 82 -9.70 16.89 28.16
CA PRO A 82 -10.69 16.27 29.03
C PRO A 82 -10.12 14.97 29.61
N PRO A 83 -10.47 14.62 30.86
CA PRO A 83 -10.10 13.34 31.44
C PRO A 83 -10.54 12.20 30.51
N ARG A 84 -9.65 11.25 30.25
CA ARG A 84 -10.03 10.03 29.53
C ARG A 84 -10.70 9.09 30.52
N ALA A 85 -11.95 8.76 30.27
CA ALA A 85 -12.61 7.69 31.00
C ALA A 85 -11.88 6.36 30.73
N ASN A 86 -11.63 5.59 31.80
CA ASN A 86 -11.07 4.25 31.68
C ASN A 86 -12.16 3.24 31.28
N GLY A 87 -11.75 2.00 30.95
CA GLY A 87 -12.69 0.98 30.48
C GLY A 87 -13.80 0.64 31.48
N GLU A 88 -13.51 0.68 32.77
CA GLU A 88 -14.49 0.44 33.84
C GLU A 88 -15.45 1.61 34.01
N GLU A 89 -14.97 2.86 33.95
CA GLU A 89 -15.79 4.06 34.03
C GLU A 89 -16.77 4.16 32.85
N VAL A 90 -16.29 3.82 31.64
CA VAL A 90 -17.13 3.71 30.45
C VAL A 90 -18.13 2.57 30.63
N TRP A 91 -17.69 1.40 31.09
CA TRP A 91 -18.57 0.25 31.34
C TRP A 91 -19.65 0.56 32.37
N HIS A 92 -19.31 1.18 33.50
CA HIS A 92 -20.26 1.58 34.55
C HIS A 92 -21.24 2.65 34.06
N SER A 93 -20.79 3.57 33.21
CA SER A 93 -21.68 4.55 32.57
C SER A 93 -22.61 3.88 31.56
N MET A 94 -22.18 2.75 30.97
CA MET A 94 -22.89 2.08 29.89
C MET A 94 -23.75 0.88 30.32
N CYS A 95 -23.52 0.29 31.49
CA CYS A 95 -24.17 -0.93 31.95
C CYS A 95 -25.68 -0.77 32.26
N TYR A 96 -26.15 0.48 32.35
CA TYR A 96 -27.57 0.81 32.50
C TYR A 96 -28.32 0.93 31.16
N PHE A 97 -27.62 1.01 30.03
CA PHE A 97 -28.27 0.98 28.72
C PHE A 97 -28.60 -0.47 28.38
N LYS A 98 -29.91 -0.79 28.33
CA LYS A 98 -30.37 -2.07 27.81
C LYS A 98 -29.93 -2.18 26.34
N SER A 99 -29.37 -3.33 25.96
CA SER A 99 -29.15 -3.70 24.57
C SER A 99 -30.46 -3.53 23.79
N ALA A 100 -30.51 -2.56 22.87
CA ALA A 100 -31.66 -2.37 22.01
C ALA A 100 -31.65 -3.45 20.92
N ILE A 101 -32.20 -4.62 21.24
CA ILE A 101 -32.53 -5.64 20.24
C ILE A 101 -33.87 -5.30 19.56
N GLU A 102 -34.65 -4.31 20.03
CA GLU A 102 -36.07 -4.24 19.65
C GLU A 102 -36.65 -2.89 19.18
N GLU A 103 -35.86 -1.90 18.76
CA GLU A 103 -36.44 -0.76 18.03
C GLU A 103 -35.71 -0.42 16.72
N PRO A 104 -36.38 -0.59 15.56
CA PRO A 104 -35.83 -0.16 14.30
C PRO A 104 -35.75 1.37 14.27
N LEU A 105 -34.56 1.87 13.94
CA LEU A 105 -34.35 3.25 13.53
C LEU A 105 -35.44 3.67 12.53
N SER A 106 -36.18 4.72 12.85
CA SER A 106 -37.16 5.32 11.93
C SER A 106 -36.44 5.81 10.68
N TYR A 107 -36.51 5.01 9.63
CA TYR A 107 -36.12 5.41 8.28
C TYR A 107 -37.39 5.70 7.47
N PRO A 108 -37.31 6.60 6.47
CA PRO A 108 -38.45 6.85 5.60
C PRO A 108 -38.95 5.53 4.97
N PRO A 109 -40.27 5.40 4.73
CA PRO A 109 -40.86 4.23 4.10
C PRO A 109 -40.09 3.86 2.82
N GLY A 110 -39.78 2.57 2.65
CA GLY A 110 -39.01 2.05 1.51
C GLY A 110 -37.49 2.01 1.71
N TYR A 111 -36.93 2.56 2.79
CA TYR A 111 -35.50 2.47 3.08
C TYR A 111 -35.07 1.04 3.43
N GLY A 112 -34.15 0.47 2.65
CA GLY A 112 -33.59 -0.87 2.87
C GLY A 112 -34.35 -2.01 2.18
N THR A 113 -35.59 -1.78 1.74
CA THR A 113 -36.41 -2.74 0.99
C THR A 113 -36.58 -2.31 -0.47
N GLU A 114 -37.08 -1.10 -0.70
CA GLU A 114 -37.34 -0.55 -2.05
C GLU A 114 -36.19 0.31 -2.55
N HIS A 115 -35.46 0.97 -1.64
CA HIS A 115 -34.31 1.77 -2.01
C HIS A 115 -33.26 1.99 -0.90
N LYS A 116 -32.05 2.34 -1.33
CA LYS A 116 -30.97 2.87 -0.46
C LYS A 116 -30.57 4.31 -0.78
N TRP A 117 -31.41 5.05 -1.52
CA TRP A 117 -31.05 6.40 -1.98
C TRP A 117 -30.70 7.33 -0.81
N LYS A 118 -29.46 7.82 -0.81
CA LYS A 118 -29.15 9.15 -0.28
C LYS A 118 -29.55 10.13 -1.37
N LYS A 119 -30.22 11.24 -1.03
CA LYS A 119 -30.66 12.25 -2.01
C LYS A 119 -29.46 12.67 -2.88
N GLU A 120 -29.43 12.19 -4.11
CA GLU A 120 -28.32 12.38 -5.04
C GLU A 120 -28.25 13.86 -5.46
N GLY A 121 -27.05 14.38 -5.66
CA GLY A 121 -26.86 15.76 -6.15
C GLY A 121 -26.90 16.88 -5.11
N LYS A 122 -27.24 16.63 -3.83
CA LYS A 122 -27.10 17.68 -2.79
C LYS A 122 -25.69 17.71 -2.21
N THR A 123 -24.93 18.72 -2.60
CA THR A 123 -23.63 19.03 -2.01
C THR A 123 -23.78 19.40 -0.52
N LYS A 124 -22.84 18.94 0.32
CA LYS A 124 -22.75 19.37 1.73
C LYS A 124 -22.29 20.83 1.87
N ASP A 125 -21.75 21.40 0.80
CA ASP A 125 -21.42 22.81 0.65
C ASP A 125 -22.64 23.57 0.09
N ASN A 126 -23.33 24.30 0.96
CA ASN A 126 -24.55 25.06 0.67
C ASN A 126 -24.51 26.42 1.39
N LEU A 127 -25.49 27.30 1.14
CA LEU A 127 -25.52 28.66 1.69
C LEU A 127 -25.40 28.68 3.22
N ASN A 128 -26.13 27.80 3.92
CA ASN A 128 -26.06 27.71 5.38
C ASN A 128 -24.67 27.28 5.86
N ALA A 129 -24.05 26.29 5.19
CA ALA A 129 -22.70 25.86 5.50
C ALA A 129 -21.67 26.99 5.28
N ARG A 130 -21.88 27.85 4.29
CA ARG A 130 -21.01 29.02 4.03
C ARG A 130 -21.19 30.13 5.08
N LYS A 131 -22.43 30.43 5.49
CA LYS A 131 -22.72 31.35 6.60
C LYS A 131 -22.09 30.86 7.91
N ASP A 132 -22.14 29.54 8.17
CA ASP A 132 -21.44 28.94 9.32
C ASP A 132 -19.91 29.08 9.21
N ILE A 133 -19.32 28.90 8.02
CA ILE A 133 -17.88 29.09 7.79
C ILE A 133 -17.48 30.54 8.07
N GLU A 134 -18.25 31.53 7.64
CA GLU A 134 -17.99 32.95 7.90
C GLU A 134 -17.99 33.27 9.40
N ASN A 135 -18.95 32.70 10.14
CA ASN A 135 -19.05 32.90 11.58
C ASN A 135 -17.89 32.23 12.34
N ILE A 136 -17.45 31.05 11.89
CA ILE A 136 -16.55 30.18 12.67
C ILE A 136 -15.09 30.32 12.22
N CYS A 137 -14.82 30.57 10.94
CA CYS A 137 -13.48 30.53 10.35
C CYS A 137 -13.05 31.89 9.78
N ASP A 138 -11.75 32.20 9.87
CA ASP A 138 -11.17 33.37 9.21
C ASP A 138 -10.80 33.08 7.74
N ARG A 139 -11.80 32.73 6.93
CA ARG A 139 -11.64 32.35 5.51
C ARG A 139 -12.50 33.20 4.59
N LEU A 140 -12.20 34.50 4.54
CA LEU A 140 -12.96 35.49 3.76
C LEU A 140 -13.12 35.12 2.28
N GLY A 141 -12.12 34.47 1.68
CA GLY A 141 -12.17 34.04 0.28
C GLY A 141 -13.20 32.94 -0.05
N ILE A 142 -13.85 32.35 0.96
CA ILE A 142 -14.89 31.30 0.82
C ILE A 142 -16.22 31.78 1.44
N ALA A 143 -16.28 32.95 2.07
CA ALA A 143 -17.51 33.52 2.64
C ALA A 143 -18.50 33.94 1.53
N VAL A 144 -19.79 34.04 1.85
CA VAL A 144 -20.79 34.41 0.84
C VAL A 144 -20.84 35.92 0.66
N SER A 145 -20.67 36.39 -0.57
CA SER A 145 -20.99 37.78 -0.92
C SER A 145 -22.44 37.84 -1.42
N GLY A 146 -23.43 37.78 -0.51
CA GLY A 146 -24.86 37.87 -0.83
C GLY A 146 -25.70 36.62 -0.48
N ASP A 147 -26.96 36.56 -0.95
CA ASP A 147 -27.89 35.46 -0.62
C ASP A 147 -28.09 34.42 -1.73
N ARG A 148 -27.32 34.48 -2.82
CA ARG A 148 -27.45 33.57 -3.98
C ARG A 148 -26.36 32.49 -4.00
N LEU A 149 -26.72 31.29 -4.47
CA LEU A 149 -25.76 30.16 -4.61
C LEU A 149 -24.60 30.50 -5.56
N GLU A 150 -24.88 31.31 -6.58
CA GLU A 150 -23.93 31.77 -7.60
C GLU A 150 -22.83 32.68 -7.05
N SER A 151 -23.04 33.31 -5.89
CA SER A 151 -22.03 34.13 -5.23
C SER A 151 -21.06 33.34 -4.34
N MET A 152 -21.19 32.00 -4.31
CA MET A 152 -20.24 31.13 -3.60
C MET A 152 -18.96 30.96 -4.42
N THR A 153 -17.86 31.53 -3.93
CA THR A 153 -16.52 31.25 -4.45
C THR A 153 -16.18 29.76 -4.29
N LYS A 154 -15.45 29.22 -5.28
CA LYS A 154 -14.96 27.84 -5.24
C LYS A 154 -13.80 27.75 -4.25
N ALA A 155 -13.76 26.69 -3.44
CA ALA A 155 -12.60 26.41 -2.62
C ALA A 155 -11.36 26.19 -3.49
N VAL A 156 -10.20 26.61 -3.00
CA VAL A 156 -8.89 26.51 -3.69
C VAL A 156 -8.47 25.09 -4.07
N TYR A 157 -9.09 24.08 -3.45
CA TYR A 157 -8.87 22.66 -3.72
C TYR A 157 -9.99 22.01 -4.56
N LYS A 158 -10.96 22.79 -5.05
CA LYS A 158 -12.02 22.27 -5.90
C LYS A 158 -11.50 22.14 -7.33
N LEU A 159 -11.39 20.90 -7.78
CA LEU A 159 -10.97 20.57 -9.12
C LEU A 159 -12.05 20.93 -10.15
N ASP A 160 -11.63 21.55 -11.25
CA ASP A 160 -12.45 21.73 -12.43
C ASP A 160 -12.59 20.43 -13.24
N ARG A 161 -13.30 20.49 -14.36
CA ARG A 161 -13.60 19.31 -15.19
C ARG A 161 -12.36 18.77 -15.90
N ASP A 162 -11.46 19.64 -16.33
CA ASP A 162 -10.28 19.28 -17.10
C ASP A 162 -9.18 18.73 -16.19
N GLN A 163 -9.00 19.33 -15.02
CA GLN A 163 -8.16 18.81 -13.95
C GLN A 163 -8.59 17.39 -13.54
N LYS A 164 -9.90 17.18 -13.31
CA LYS A 164 -10.44 15.84 -13.02
C LYS A 164 -10.17 14.84 -14.14
N ARG A 165 -10.38 15.25 -15.39
CA ARG A 165 -10.14 14.39 -16.56
C ARG A 165 -8.69 13.92 -16.60
N LYS A 166 -7.72 14.83 -16.46
CA LYS A 166 -6.28 14.49 -16.40
C LYS A 166 -5.98 13.48 -15.30
N ILE A 167 -6.53 13.67 -14.11
CA ILE A 167 -6.36 12.73 -12.98
C ILE A 167 -6.90 11.36 -13.34
N PHE A 168 -8.12 11.29 -13.85
CA PHE A 168 -8.75 10.01 -14.14
C PHE A 168 -8.13 9.28 -15.32
N GLU A 169 -7.66 10.01 -16.34
CA GLU A 169 -6.85 9.45 -17.43
C GLU A 169 -5.53 8.87 -16.91
N TRP A 170 -4.84 9.60 -16.02
CA TRP A 170 -3.63 9.11 -15.37
C TRP A 170 -3.90 7.87 -14.50
N ILE A 171 -4.91 7.88 -13.63
CA ILE A 171 -5.29 6.71 -12.82
C ILE A 171 -5.61 5.52 -13.73
N LYS A 172 -6.26 5.75 -14.88
CA LYS A 172 -6.60 4.71 -15.84
C LYS A 172 -5.38 4.14 -16.57
N SER A 173 -4.32 4.93 -16.75
CA SER A 173 -3.06 4.48 -17.33
C SER A 173 -2.16 3.76 -16.33
N LEU A 174 -2.38 3.90 -15.02
CA LEU A 174 -1.56 3.22 -14.01
C LEU A 174 -1.57 1.70 -14.20
N ARG A 175 -0.40 1.11 -14.03
CA ARG A 175 -0.17 -0.33 -13.97
C ARG A 175 0.67 -0.62 -12.74
N PHE A 176 0.32 -1.67 -12.04
CA PHE A 176 1.00 -2.07 -10.81
C PHE A 176 1.52 -3.50 -10.95
N PRO A 177 2.52 -3.85 -10.12
CA PRO A 177 2.93 -5.23 -9.96
C PRO A 177 1.75 -6.13 -9.60
N ASP A 178 1.80 -7.38 -10.04
CA ASP A 178 0.76 -8.35 -9.70
C ASP A 178 0.69 -8.53 -8.18
N GLY A 179 -0.54 -8.59 -7.64
CA GLY A 179 -0.79 -8.65 -6.20
C GLY A 179 -0.67 -7.34 -5.43
N TYR A 180 -0.15 -6.25 -6.01
CA TYR A 180 0.03 -4.98 -5.28
C TYR A 180 -1.28 -4.20 -5.07
N THR A 181 -2.07 -3.99 -6.12
CA THR A 181 -3.41 -3.38 -6.07
C THR A 181 -4.25 -3.95 -7.22
N SER A 182 -5.58 -3.84 -7.13
CA SER A 182 -6.43 -4.18 -8.26
C SER A 182 -6.22 -3.20 -9.42
N ASN A 183 -6.69 -3.55 -10.62
CA ASN A 183 -6.61 -2.64 -11.77
C ASN A 183 -7.50 -1.41 -11.54
N LEU A 184 -6.90 -0.33 -11.00
CA LEU A 184 -7.58 0.94 -10.68
C LEU A 184 -8.25 1.57 -11.91
N GLY A 185 -7.75 1.30 -13.12
CA GLY A 185 -8.37 1.78 -14.35
C GLY A 185 -9.78 1.23 -14.58
N ARG A 186 -10.15 0.08 -13.99
CA ARG A 186 -11.53 -0.43 -14.00
C ARG A 186 -12.47 0.33 -13.05
N CYS A 187 -11.91 1.05 -12.09
CA CYS A 187 -12.66 1.89 -11.16
C CYS A 187 -12.96 3.27 -11.75
N VAL A 188 -12.31 3.66 -12.85
CA VAL A 188 -12.45 5.00 -13.45
C VAL A 188 -13.63 5.07 -14.42
N ASP A 189 -14.54 6.00 -14.14
CA ASP A 189 -15.54 6.46 -15.11
C ASP A 189 -15.14 7.84 -15.65
N LEU A 190 -14.74 7.89 -16.92
CA LEU A 190 -14.34 9.13 -17.61
C LEU A 190 -15.52 9.99 -18.07
N ASN A 191 -16.73 9.41 -18.17
CA ASN A 191 -17.93 10.15 -18.54
C ASN A 191 -18.45 10.93 -17.33
N GLU A 192 -18.54 10.26 -16.18
CA GLU A 192 -18.97 10.88 -14.93
C GLU A 192 -17.85 11.60 -14.16
N LEU A 193 -16.58 11.34 -14.51
CA LEU A 193 -15.39 11.82 -13.78
C LEU A 193 -15.46 11.41 -12.30
N LYS A 194 -15.58 10.11 -12.07
CA LYS A 194 -15.72 9.49 -10.75
C LYS A 194 -14.93 8.18 -10.66
N LEU A 195 -14.64 7.78 -9.41
CA LEU A 195 -14.14 6.45 -9.08
C LEU A 195 -15.28 5.62 -8.48
N HIS A 196 -15.45 4.40 -8.98
CA HIS A 196 -16.45 3.45 -8.53
C HIS A 196 -15.80 2.12 -8.16
N ARG A 197 -16.44 1.37 -7.24
CA ARG A 197 -16.09 -0.03 -6.92
C ARG A 197 -14.63 -0.25 -6.48
N MET A 198 -13.97 0.76 -5.92
CA MET A 198 -12.67 0.57 -5.27
C MET A 198 -12.85 -0.31 -4.03
N LYS A 199 -11.98 -1.31 -3.87
CA LYS A 199 -11.93 -2.11 -2.64
C LYS A 199 -11.21 -1.34 -1.54
N SER A 200 -11.40 -1.73 -0.28
CA SER A 200 -10.72 -1.10 0.87
C SER A 200 -9.20 -1.04 0.66
N HIS A 201 -8.58 -2.14 0.23
CA HIS A 201 -7.14 -2.20 -0.11
C HIS A 201 -6.72 -1.17 -1.18
N ASP A 202 -7.50 -1.04 -2.25
CA ASP A 202 -7.21 -0.09 -3.33
C ASP A 202 -7.30 1.37 -2.82
N CYS A 203 -8.24 1.65 -1.92
CA CYS A 203 -8.34 2.95 -1.26
C CYS A 203 -7.10 3.22 -0.38
N HIS A 204 -6.59 2.22 0.34
CA HIS A 204 -5.38 2.35 1.15
C HIS A 204 -4.17 2.66 0.29
N VAL A 205 -3.91 1.88 -0.77
CA VAL A 205 -2.82 2.16 -1.71
C VAL A 205 -2.96 3.55 -2.30
N PHE A 206 -4.19 3.97 -2.66
CA PHE A 206 -4.41 5.32 -3.17
C PHE A 206 -4.06 6.40 -2.14
N MET A 207 -4.52 6.28 -0.89
CA MET A 207 -4.27 7.26 0.17
C MET A 207 -2.82 7.27 0.66
N GLU A 208 -2.17 6.13 0.73
CA GLU A 208 -0.81 5.98 1.27
C GLU A 208 0.26 6.26 0.21
N ARG A 209 0.01 5.91 -1.05
CA ARG A 209 1.06 5.90 -2.08
C ARG A 209 0.77 6.84 -3.24
N LEU A 210 -0.49 6.98 -3.64
CA LEU A 210 -0.83 7.70 -4.87
C LEU A 210 -1.31 9.13 -4.63
N ILE A 211 -1.87 9.45 -3.46
CA ILE A 211 -2.55 10.73 -3.22
C ILE A 211 -1.64 11.93 -3.46
N ALA A 212 -0.39 11.86 -2.99
CA ALA A 212 0.59 12.91 -3.17
C ALA A 212 0.93 13.10 -4.67
N THR A 213 1.23 12.01 -5.36
CA THR A 213 1.58 12.02 -6.79
C THR A 213 0.42 12.50 -7.65
N THR A 214 -0.79 12.04 -7.35
CA THR A 214 -2.03 12.36 -8.11
C THR A 214 -2.26 13.86 -8.20
N PHE A 215 -1.99 14.61 -7.13
CA PHE A 215 -2.38 16.01 -7.02
C PHE A 215 -1.24 17.01 -7.13
N ARG A 216 0.01 16.56 -7.30
CA ARG A 216 1.23 17.38 -7.26
C ARG A 216 1.21 18.55 -8.24
N GLU A 217 0.80 18.31 -9.48
CA GLU A 217 0.80 19.32 -10.54
C GLU A 217 -0.55 20.02 -10.73
N ILE A 218 -1.53 19.72 -9.85
CA ILE A 218 -2.93 20.12 -10.03
C ILE A 218 -3.38 21.04 -8.92
N LEU A 219 -2.98 20.77 -7.68
CA LEU A 219 -3.36 21.56 -6.53
C LEU A 219 -2.29 22.61 -6.21
N PRO A 220 -2.68 23.76 -5.63
CA PRO A 220 -1.72 24.74 -5.12
C PRO A 220 -0.75 24.09 -4.13
N GLU A 221 0.52 24.52 -4.14
CA GLU A 221 1.61 23.90 -3.38
C GLU A 221 1.27 23.73 -1.89
N PHE A 222 0.67 24.74 -1.26
CA PHE A 222 0.29 24.66 0.16
C PHE A 222 -0.81 23.63 0.45
N VAL A 223 -1.70 23.35 -0.51
CA VAL A 223 -2.73 22.30 -0.39
C VAL A 223 -2.09 20.94 -0.60
N TRP A 224 -1.24 20.82 -1.62
CA TRP A 224 -0.51 19.59 -1.89
C TRP A 224 0.40 19.19 -0.72
N ASN A 225 1.16 20.14 -0.14
CA ASN A 225 1.97 19.95 1.07
C ASN A 225 1.16 19.49 2.29
N ALA A 226 -0.14 19.80 2.35
CA ALA A 226 -1.00 19.27 3.39
C ALA A 226 -1.42 17.82 3.08
N LEU A 227 -1.67 17.49 1.81
CA LEU A 227 -2.01 16.14 1.37
C LEU A 227 -0.84 15.16 1.48
N THR A 228 0.40 15.60 1.28
CA THR A 228 1.59 14.74 1.44
C THR A 228 1.79 14.24 2.86
N LYS A 229 1.19 14.92 3.86
CA LYS A 229 1.20 14.48 5.26
C LYS A 229 0.21 13.36 5.55
N VAL A 230 -0.74 13.09 4.65
CA VAL A 230 -1.71 12.00 4.81
C VAL A 230 -1.01 10.63 4.73
N PRO A 231 -0.18 10.34 3.71
CA PRO A 231 0.69 9.17 3.71
C PRO A 231 1.50 8.99 4.99
N LEU A 232 2.19 10.05 5.44
CA LEU A 232 3.03 10.02 6.64
C LEU A 232 2.22 9.68 7.89
N PHE A 233 1.00 10.21 8.01
CA PHE A 233 0.09 9.86 9.09
C PHE A 233 -0.22 8.35 9.11
N PHE A 234 -0.46 7.74 7.95
CA PHE A 234 -0.71 6.29 7.87
C PHE A 234 0.57 5.47 8.11
N GLU A 235 1.74 5.95 7.70
CA GLU A 235 3.02 5.27 7.92
C GLU A 235 3.51 5.34 9.39
N GLU A 236 3.36 6.49 10.07
CA GLU A 236 3.76 6.67 11.47
C GLU A 236 2.80 5.94 12.43
N ASN A 237 1.49 6.08 12.24
CA ASN A 237 0.50 5.38 13.09
C ASN A 237 0.36 3.88 12.74
N GLY A 238 0.91 3.45 11.60
CA GLY A 238 1.12 2.03 11.31
C GLY A 238 2.18 1.38 12.20
N LYS A 239 3.10 2.18 12.80
CA LYS A 239 4.18 1.72 13.69
C LYS A 239 3.86 1.93 15.17
N GLU A 240 3.13 2.99 15.53
CA GLU A 240 2.60 3.24 16.88
C GLU A 240 1.07 3.29 16.85
N GLN A 241 0.39 2.18 17.18
CA GLN A 241 -0.88 2.10 17.93
C GLN A 241 -1.73 0.89 17.56
N SER A 242 -1.91 0.05 18.58
CA SER A 242 -2.96 -0.97 18.74
C SER A 242 -4.41 -0.47 18.60
N SER A 243 -4.67 0.82 18.29
CA SER A 243 -6.01 1.41 18.23
C SER A 243 -6.60 1.52 16.82
N CYS A 244 -5.81 1.45 15.74
CA CYS A 244 -6.31 1.56 14.36
C CYS A 244 -6.47 0.21 13.64
N ARG A 245 -6.37 -0.90 14.38
CA ARG A 245 -6.49 -2.29 13.90
C ARG A 245 -7.81 -2.61 13.17
N GLY A 246 -8.80 -1.73 13.16
CA GLY A 246 -10.09 -1.98 12.51
C GLY A 246 -10.03 -2.37 11.02
N PHE A 247 -9.08 -1.83 10.24
CA PHE A 247 -9.10 -1.96 8.77
C PHE A 247 -8.19 -3.06 8.22
N ASN A 248 -7.04 -3.33 8.83
CA ASN A 248 -6.16 -4.44 8.43
C ASN A 248 -6.50 -5.77 9.12
N CYS A 249 -7.22 -5.72 10.24
CA CYS A 249 -7.57 -6.95 10.91
C CYS A 249 -8.57 -7.79 10.12
N GLU A 250 -9.39 -7.24 9.20
CA GLU A 250 -10.26 -8.07 8.37
C GLU A 250 -9.44 -9.05 7.50
N ALA A 251 -8.38 -8.58 6.85
CA ALA A 251 -7.51 -9.43 6.05
C ALA A 251 -6.74 -10.45 6.92
N TYR A 252 -6.19 -9.99 8.05
CA TYR A 252 -5.49 -10.85 9.00
C TYR A 252 -6.42 -11.91 9.61
N ILE A 253 -7.64 -11.55 9.97
CA ILE A 253 -8.66 -12.46 10.50
C ILE A 253 -9.14 -13.44 9.44
N VAL A 254 -9.37 -12.99 8.22
CA VAL A 254 -9.73 -13.90 7.13
C VAL A 254 -8.60 -14.90 6.88
N GLU A 255 -7.34 -14.48 7.00
CA GLU A 255 -6.18 -15.36 6.88
C GLU A 255 -6.04 -16.33 8.07
N GLU A 256 -6.19 -15.85 9.30
CA GLU A 256 -6.18 -16.66 10.53
C GLU A 256 -7.34 -17.66 10.54
N ILE A 257 -8.56 -17.22 10.22
CA ILE A 257 -9.75 -18.10 10.10
C ILE A 257 -9.51 -19.10 8.97
N SER A 258 -9.03 -18.67 7.80
CA SER A 258 -8.71 -19.60 6.72
C SER A 258 -7.65 -20.62 7.14
N THR A 259 -6.66 -20.22 7.95
CA THR A 259 -5.60 -21.11 8.43
C THR A 259 -6.13 -22.08 9.49
N PHE A 260 -6.83 -21.57 10.49
CA PHE A 260 -7.47 -22.36 11.54
C PHE A 260 -8.46 -23.37 10.95
N THR A 261 -9.34 -22.93 10.04
CA THR A 261 -10.30 -23.83 9.39
C THR A 261 -9.61 -24.93 8.58
N THR A 262 -8.43 -24.70 7.98
CA THR A 262 -7.71 -25.78 7.26
C THR A 262 -7.34 -26.98 8.13
N GLN A 263 -7.32 -26.83 9.47
CA GLN A 263 -7.04 -27.93 10.40
C GLN A 263 -8.23 -28.88 10.59
N TYR A 264 -9.43 -28.49 10.17
CA TYR A 264 -10.68 -29.23 10.40
C TYR A 264 -11.26 -29.89 9.15
N PHE A 265 -10.61 -29.73 7.99
CA PHE A 265 -11.06 -30.30 6.72
C PHE A 265 -10.01 -31.26 6.16
N GLU A 266 -10.48 -32.23 5.37
CA GLU A 266 -9.62 -33.27 4.79
C GLU A 266 -8.57 -32.68 3.83
N PRO A 267 -7.39 -33.34 3.67
CA PRO A 267 -6.25 -32.79 2.94
C PRO A 267 -6.50 -32.46 1.46
N ASP A 268 -7.49 -33.11 0.86
CA ASP A 268 -7.98 -32.98 -0.53
C ASP A 268 -8.92 -31.77 -0.73
N VAL A 269 -9.43 -31.18 0.35
CA VAL A 269 -10.24 -29.96 0.28
C VAL A 269 -9.34 -28.75 -0.04
N ILE A 270 -9.60 -28.13 -1.20
CA ILE A 270 -8.76 -27.06 -1.75
C ILE A 270 -9.01 -25.70 -1.05
N PHE A 271 -8.14 -25.32 -0.12
CA PHE A 271 -8.13 -24.01 0.57
C PHE A 271 -7.28 -22.95 -0.13
N LYS A 272 -7.47 -21.66 0.22
CA LYS A 272 -6.69 -20.54 -0.32
C LYS A 272 -5.16 -20.73 -0.17
N LYS A 273 -4.70 -21.37 0.91
CA LYS A 273 -3.28 -21.76 1.12
C LYS A 273 -2.80 -22.96 0.31
N ARG A 274 -3.71 -23.82 -0.16
CA ARG A 274 -3.42 -25.05 -0.94
C ARG A 274 -3.69 -24.88 -2.44
N ARG A 275 -4.33 -23.78 -2.85
CA ARG A 275 -4.49 -23.44 -4.26
C ARG A 275 -3.13 -23.04 -4.80
N PRO A 276 -2.68 -23.65 -5.92
CA PRO A 276 -1.58 -23.10 -6.69
C PRO A 276 -1.84 -21.61 -6.91
N GLY A 277 -0.81 -20.80 -6.66
CA GLY A 277 -0.90 -19.36 -6.88
C GLY A 277 -1.33 -19.07 -8.32
N ARG A 278 -1.87 -17.88 -8.58
CA ARG A 278 -2.28 -17.50 -9.95
C ARG A 278 -1.14 -17.64 -10.97
N ASN A 279 0.09 -17.48 -10.48
CA ASN A 279 1.32 -17.56 -11.23
C ASN A 279 2.15 -18.77 -10.80
N ASP A 280 1.51 -19.88 -10.41
CA ASP A 280 2.21 -21.09 -9.99
C ASP A 280 3.31 -21.47 -10.99
N ASP A 281 4.50 -21.72 -10.45
CA ASP A 281 5.73 -21.89 -11.20
C ASP A 281 5.79 -23.26 -11.91
N GLY A 282 4.83 -24.15 -11.61
CA GLY A 282 4.78 -25.52 -12.11
C GLY A 282 5.71 -26.43 -11.31
N LEU A 283 5.16 -27.50 -10.73
CA LEU A 283 5.95 -28.55 -10.09
C LEU A 283 6.62 -29.42 -11.16
N ASN A 284 7.88 -29.14 -11.50
CA ASN A 284 8.77 -30.12 -12.11
C ASN A 284 9.91 -30.44 -11.13
N ASN A 285 9.58 -31.23 -10.10
CA ASN A 285 10.58 -31.94 -9.28
C ASN A 285 11.06 -33.19 -10.02
N GLU A 286 11.55 -33.03 -11.25
CA GLU A 286 12.46 -34.03 -11.80
C GLU A 286 13.82 -33.69 -11.20
N ASN A 287 14.26 -34.49 -10.23
CA ASN A 287 15.61 -34.47 -9.66
C ASN A 287 16.62 -34.80 -10.76
N ILE A 288 16.89 -33.83 -11.63
CA ILE A 288 17.99 -33.87 -12.58
C ILE A 288 19.14 -33.16 -11.87
N GLU A 289 20.30 -33.81 -11.79
CA GLU A 289 21.53 -33.22 -11.26
C GLU A 289 21.92 -31.96 -12.09
N HIS A 290 21.39 -30.82 -11.70
CA HIS A 290 21.67 -29.51 -12.29
C HIS A 290 22.34 -28.61 -11.24
N MET A 291 23.13 -27.66 -11.74
CA MET A 291 23.78 -26.60 -10.95
C MET A 291 22.75 -25.96 -10.00
N SER A 292 23.12 -25.83 -8.73
CA SER A 292 22.21 -25.41 -7.67
C SER A 292 21.51 -24.06 -7.95
N ILE A 293 22.18 -23.15 -8.64
CA ILE A 293 21.65 -21.82 -9.04
C ILE A 293 20.46 -21.89 -10.02
N PHE A 294 20.25 -23.02 -10.71
CA PHE A 294 19.14 -23.22 -11.64
C PHE A 294 18.00 -24.08 -11.07
N ASN A 295 18.10 -24.50 -9.80
CA ASN A 295 17.12 -25.39 -9.17
C ASN A 295 15.92 -24.64 -8.56
N HIS A 296 15.50 -23.56 -9.21
CA HIS A 296 14.33 -22.79 -8.80
C HIS A 296 13.11 -23.17 -9.66
N PRO A 297 11.98 -23.56 -9.05
CA PRO A 297 10.73 -23.80 -9.76
C PRO A 297 10.40 -22.57 -10.60
N SER A 298 10.34 -22.74 -11.91
CA SER A 298 10.11 -21.67 -12.85
C SER A 298 9.66 -22.22 -14.19
N ARG A 299 8.96 -21.38 -14.96
CA ARG A 299 8.58 -21.76 -16.33
C ARG A 299 8.50 -20.55 -17.27
N PRO A 300 9.04 -20.68 -18.50
CA PRO A 300 8.83 -19.67 -19.51
C PRO A 300 7.39 -19.66 -20.02
N HIS A 301 6.95 -18.55 -20.60
CA HIS A 301 5.62 -18.40 -21.18
C HIS A 301 5.62 -17.60 -22.47
N GLY A 302 4.79 -18.04 -23.41
CA GLY A 302 4.70 -17.51 -24.78
C GLY A 302 5.68 -18.17 -25.75
N ALA A 303 5.65 -17.75 -27.01
CA ALA A 303 6.51 -18.29 -28.06
C ALA A 303 7.97 -17.89 -27.83
N SER A 304 8.87 -18.87 -27.87
CA SER A 304 10.30 -18.61 -27.77
C SER A 304 10.87 -18.01 -29.06
N LYS A 305 11.91 -17.19 -28.92
CA LYS A 305 12.71 -16.68 -30.03
C LYS A 305 14.19 -16.91 -29.75
N MET A 306 14.92 -17.39 -30.74
CA MET A 306 16.37 -17.52 -30.66
C MET A 306 17.02 -16.16 -30.86
N ARG A 307 17.99 -15.81 -30.00
CA ARG A 307 18.90 -14.68 -30.22
C ARG A 307 20.32 -15.05 -29.81
N TYR A 308 21.27 -14.22 -30.22
CA TYR A 308 22.63 -14.26 -29.70
C TYR A 308 22.82 -13.20 -28.61
N LEU A 309 23.42 -13.58 -27.49
CA LEU A 309 23.87 -12.64 -26.47
C LEU A 309 25.03 -11.80 -27.03
N ILE A 310 25.00 -10.49 -26.75
CA ILE A 310 26.17 -9.64 -26.98
C ILE A 310 27.23 -9.93 -25.90
N GLY A 311 28.49 -9.56 -26.18
CA GLY A 311 29.62 -9.88 -25.32
C GLY A 311 29.43 -9.41 -23.87
N GLU A 312 28.89 -8.21 -23.67
CA GLU A 312 28.61 -7.63 -22.35
C GLU A 312 27.53 -8.41 -21.60
N GLU A 313 26.38 -8.69 -22.23
CA GLU A 313 25.30 -9.49 -21.62
C GLU A 313 25.79 -10.87 -21.19
N ARG A 314 26.59 -11.51 -22.06
CA ARG A 314 27.19 -12.82 -21.78
C ARG A 314 28.15 -12.73 -20.61
N HIS A 315 29.03 -11.74 -20.58
CA HIS A 315 30.00 -11.54 -19.50
C HIS A 315 29.31 -11.29 -18.15
N VAL A 316 28.25 -10.47 -18.14
CA VAL A 316 27.46 -10.20 -16.93
C VAL A 316 26.76 -11.46 -16.44
N ALA A 317 26.10 -12.21 -17.35
CA ALA A 317 25.44 -13.46 -17.00
C ALA A 317 26.43 -14.48 -16.43
N GLU A 318 27.58 -14.67 -17.09
CA GLU A 318 28.66 -15.54 -16.61
C GLU A 318 29.16 -15.14 -15.22
N THR A 319 29.49 -13.86 -15.04
CA THR A 319 30.00 -13.34 -13.78
C THR A 319 28.99 -13.52 -12.66
N TYR A 320 27.71 -13.24 -12.93
CA TYR A 320 26.65 -13.43 -11.95
C TYR A 320 26.48 -14.90 -11.57
N ILE A 321 26.44 -15.80 -12.56
CA ILE A 321 26.27 -17.23 -12.33
C ILE A 321 27.42 -17.75 -11.49
N VAL A 322 28.68 -17.54 -11.89
CA VAL A 322 29.83 -18.09 -11.18
C VAL A 322 29.97 -17.50 -9.77
N ALA A 323 29.72 -16.19 -9.59
CA ALA A 323 29.85 -15.56 -8.27
C ALA A 323 28.75 -15.97 -7.28
N ASN A 324 27.58 -16.41 -7.75
CA ASN A 324 26.44 -16.79 -6.91
C ASN A 324 26.16 -18.30 -6.92
N CYS A 325 27.03 -19.10 -7.53
CA CYS A 325 26.91 -20.55 -7.56
C CYS A 325 27.63 -21.17 -6.34
N PRO A 326 26.90 -21.82 -5.41
CA PRO A 326 27.48 -22.52 -4.26
C PRO A 326 28.69 -23.40 -4.58
N GLU A 327 28.66 -24.10 -5.71
CA GLU A 327 29.74 -24.98 -6.17
C GLU A 327 31.04 -24.20 -6.43
N ALA A 328 30.94 -22.97 -6.94
CA ALA A 328 32.09 -22.09 -7.21
C ALA A 328 32.54 -21.26 -5.99
N HIS A 329 31.75 -21.25 -4.91
CA HIS A 329 32.01 -20.42 -3.73
C HIS A 329 33.39 -20.66 -3.08
N PRO A 330 33.89 -21.90 -2.92
CA PRO A 330 35.23 -22.12 -2.36
C PRO A 330 36.35 -21.48 -3.18
N TYR A 331 36.18 -21.38 -4.50
CA TYR A 331 37.15 -20.73 -5.39
C TYR A 331 37.06 -19.21 -5.30
N TYR A 332 35.85 -18.68 -5.08
CA TYR A 332 35.66 -17.27 -4.79
C TYR A 332 36.36 -16.86 -3.48
N GLU A 333 36.22 -17.66 -2.42
CA GLU A 333 36.92 -17.44 -1.15
C GLU A 333 38.45 -17.53 -1.32
N ALA A 334 38.95 -18.55 -2.05
CA ALA A 334 40.37 -18.68 -2.32
C ALA A 334 40.94 -17.48 -3.10
N PHE A 335 40.19 -16.96 -4.08
CA PHE A 335 40.57 -15.77 -4.83
C PHE A 335 40.58 -14.52 -3.95
N LEU A 336 39.57 -14.34 -3.10
CA LEU A 336 39.53 -13.23 -2.14
C LEU A 336 40.70 -13.29 -1.15
N GLN A 337 41.02 -14.48 -0.63
CA GLN A 337 42.13 -14.66 0.28
C GLN A 337 43.45 -14.23 -0.36
N ASP A 338 43.71 -14.66 -1.59
CA ASP A 338 44.90 -14.24 -2.35
C ASP A 338 44.96 -12.72 -2.58
N LEU A 339 43.81 -12.07 -2.82
CA LEU A 339 43.75 -10.60 -2.92
C LEU A 339 44.07 -9.92 -1.59
N TYR A 340 43.52 -10.42 -0.48
CA TYR A 340 43.76 -9.86 0.87
C TYR A 340 45.20 -10.05 1.34
N GLU A 341 45.90 -11.07 0.85
CA GLU A 341 47.32 -11.27 1.12
C GLU A 341 48.22 -10.36 0.28
N ARG A 342 47.77 -9.96 -0.93
CA ARG A 342 48.55 -9.13 -1.88
C ARG A 342 48.33 -7.64 -1.73
N TYR A 343 47.14 -7.22 -1.30
CA TYR A 343 46.73 -5.82 -1.31
C TYR A 343 46.19 -5.38 0.06
N ASP A 344 46.45 -4.12 0.40
CA ASP A 344 45.87 -3.48 1.58
C ASP A 344 44.44 -2.98 1.25
N VAL A 345 43.45 -3.54 1.97
CA VAL A 345 42.01 -3.33 1.76
C VAL A 345 41.57 -1.88 1.90
N ASP A 346 42.28 -1.08 2.68
CA ASP A 346 41.94 0.33 2.90
C ASP A 346 42.40 1.22 1.74
N THR A 347 43.20 0.67 0.82
CA THR A 347 43.84 1.43 -0.27
C THR A 347 43.40 1.02 -1.68
N VAL A 348 42.74 -0.13 -1.81
CA VAL A 348 42.39 -0.73 -3.11
C VAL A 348 40.91 -1.07 -3.19
N ASP A 349 40.31 -0.80 -4.33
CA ASP A 349 38.94 -1.22 -4.66
C ASP A 349 38.88 -2.74 -4.92
N ILE A 350 38.80 -3.52 -3.84
CA ILE A 350 38.71 -4.99 -3.89
C ILE A 350 37.47 -5.43 -4.67
N ASP A 351 36.34 -4.75 -4.47
CA ASP A 351 35.07 -5.08 -5.14
C ASP A 351 35.19 -4.90 -6.66
N GLY A 352 35.83 -3.81 -7.10
CA GLY A 352 36.15 -3.57 -8.51
C GLY A 352 37.08 -4.63 -9.10
N ILE A 353 38.12 -5.04 -8.37
CA ILE A 353 39.03 -6.11 -8.80
C ILE A 353 38.27 -7.44 -8.94
N VAL A 354 37.47 -7.81 -7.94
CA VAL A 354 36.69 -9.03 -7.95
C VAL A 354 35.71 -9.05 -9.12
N ALA A 355 35.02 -7.94 -9.37
CA ALA A 355 34.08 -7.82 -10.48
C ALA A 355 34.75 -8.06 -11.84
N MET A 356 36.01 -7.64 -12.02
CA MET A 356 36.72 -7.74 -13.30
C MET A 356 37.58 -9.00 -13.46
N GLN A 357 38.20 -9.49 -12.38
CA GLN A 357 39.27 -10.48 -12.45
C GLN A 357 38.88 -11.87 -11.97
N PHE A 358 37.84 -12.00 -11.14
CA PHE A 358 37.44 -13.31 -10.60
C PHE A 358 37.07 -14.30 -11.71
N LEU A 359 36.23 -13.89 -12.67
CA LEU A 359 35.79 -14.79 -13.75
C LEU A 359 36.96 -15.24 -14.65
N PRO A 360 37.84 -14.36 -15.17
CA PRO A 360 39.05 -14.77 -15.90
C PRO A 360 39.97 -15.70 -15.09
N TRP A 361 40.17 -15.39 -13.80
CA TRP A 361 40.98 -16.21 -12.92
C TRP A 361 40.37 -17.60 -12.74
N PHE A 362 39.07 -17.68 -12.44
CA PHE A 362 38.34 -18.93 -12.26
C PHE A 362 38.47 -19.82 -13.49
N LYS A 363 38.23 -19.27 -14.69
CA LYS A 363 38.38 -20.03 -15.95
C LYS A 363 39.79 -20.60 -16.11
N THR A 364 40.81 -19.80 -15.80
CA THR A 364 42.22 -20.22 -15.90
C THR A 364 42.55 -21.30 -14.86
N TYR A 365 42.10 -21.12 -13.62
CA TYR A 365 42.32 -22.05 -12.52
C TYR A 365 41.72 -23.43 -12.81
N ILE A 366 40.48 -23.46 -13.31
CA ILE A 366 39.77 -24.69 -13.66
C ILE A 366 40.38 -25.38 -14.89
N ALA A 367 40.89 -24.60 -15.86
CA ALA A 367 41.50 -25.14 -17.07
C ALA A 367 42.89 -25.73 -16.84
N ASP A 368 43.60 -25.32 -15.77
CA ASP A 368 44.94 -25.80 -15.46
C ASP A 368 44.92 -27.24 -14.91
N PRO A 369 45.51 -28.22 -15.64
CA PRO A 369 45.58 -29.60 -15.18
C PRO A 369 46.32 -29.78 -13.84
N SER A 370 47.21 -28.86 -13.46
CA SER A 370 47.94 -28.96 -12.18
C SER A 370 47.02 -28.84 -10.97
N ASN A 371 45.90 -28.13 -11.11
CA ASN A 371 44.92 -27.90 -10.04
C ASN A 371 43.97 -29.09 -9.83
N ARG A 372 44.02 -30.10 -10.71
CA ARG A 372 43.32 -31.39 -10.57
C ARG A 372 41.79 -31.28 -10.36
N VAL A 373 41.16 -30.23 -10.90
CA VAL A 373 39.71 -30.07 -10.79
C VAL A 373 39.01 -31.05 -11.74
N THR A 374 38.34 -32.05 -11.18
CA THR A 374 37.63 -33.09 -11.95
C THR A 374 36.13 -32.88 -12.03
N ASP A 375 35.56 -32.05 -11.15
CA ASP A 375 34.13 -31.77 -11.07
C ASP A 375 33.59 -31.20 -12.40
N LEU A 376 32.53 -31.83 -12.92
CA LEU A 376 31.95 -31.48 -14.20
C LEU A 376 31.17 -30.16 -14.15
N ILE A 377 30.49 -29.86 -13.03
CA ILE A 377 29.76 -28.60 -12.84
C ILE A 377 30.74 -27.42 -12.89
N LEU A 378 31.87 -27.53 -12.21
CA LEU A 378 32.90 -26.48 -12.23
C LEU A 378 33.48 -26.26 -13.63
N LYS A 379 33.70 -27.33 -14.41
CA LYS A 379 34.13 -27.23 -15.81
C LYS A 379 33.08 -26.57 -16.69
N MET A 380 31.80 -26.90 -16.51
CA MET A 380 30.70 -26.27 -17.25
C MET A 380 30.59 -24.78 -16.91
N LEU A 381 30.72 -24.41 -15.63
CA LEU A 381 30.76 -23.01 -15.19
C LEU A 381 31.92 -22.24 -15.83
N ALA A 382 33.11 -22.86 -15.94
CA ALA A 382 34.26 -22.26 -16.58
C ALA A 382 34.09 -22.07 -18.11
N TRP A 383 33.39 -22.99 -18.79
CA TRP A 383 33.06 -22.83 -20.21
C TRP A 383 32.05 -21.69 -20.46
N GLY A 384 31.15 -21.46 -19.50
CA GLY A 384 30.12 -20.43 -19.59
C GLY A 384 28.91 -20.85 -20.45
N PRO A 385 27.87 -20.01 -20.52
CA PRO A 385 26.66 -20.27 -21.27
C PRO A 385 26.91 -20.19 -22.78
N SER A 386 26.06 -20.90 -23.52
CA SER A 386 25.95 -20.73 -24.97
C SER A 386 25.68 -19.27 -25.32
N GLN A 387 26.35 -18.76 -26.34
CA GLN A 387 26.04 -17.44 -26.89
C GLN A 387 24.66 -17.42 -27.56
N GLN A 388 24.21 -18.57 -28.07
CA GLN A 388 22.88 -18.75 -28.63
C GLN A 388 21.90 -19.09 -27.52
N VAL A 389 20.91 -18.22 -27.30
CA VAL A 389 19.91 -18.37 -26.23
C VAL A 389 18.48 -18.28 -26.77
N LEU A 390 17.56 -18.89 -26.03
CA LEU A 390 16.13 -18.68 -26.23
C LEU A 390 15.65 -17.55 -25.32
N THR A 391 14.75 -16.74 -25.86
CA THR A 391 14.09 -15.64 -25.17
C THR A 391 12.59 -15.85 -25.18
N TRP A 392 11.93 -15.44 -24.09
CA TRP A 392 10.49 -15.56 -23.94
C TRP A 392 9.88 -14.21 -23.56
N PRO A 393 8.63 -13.94 -23.99
CA PRO A 393 7.96 -12.69 -23.67
C PRO A 393 7.55 -12.58 -22.20
N ALA A 394 7.41 -13.71 -21.49
CA ALA A 394 7.07 -13.78 -20.08
C ALA A 394 7.73 -14.97 -19.37
N TYR A 395 7.91 -14.86 -18.06
CA TYR A 395 8.57 -15.87 -17.23
C TYR A 395 7.94 -15.93 -15.84
N PHE A 396 7.59 -17.13 -15.39
CA PHE A 396 7.04 -17.39 -14.06
C PHE A 396 8.15 -17.86 -13.13
N ILE A 397 8.35 -17.16 -12.02
CA ILE A 397 9.29 -17.55 -10.98
C ILE A 397 8.85 -17.00 -9.62
N ASN A 398 8.96 -17.80 -8.57
CA ASN A 398 8.58 -17.47 -7.19
C ASN A 398 7.12 -16.99 -7.05
N GLY A 399 6.21 -17.50 -7.86
CA GLY A 399 4.80 -17.10 -7.88
C GLY A 399 4.56 -15.71 -8.48
N TYR A 400 5.53 -15.16 -9.22
CA TYR A 400 5.40 -13.92 -9.98
C TYR A 400 5.50 -14.19 -11.48
N ASN A 401 4.68 -13.49 -12.25
CA ASN A 401 4.76 -13.49 -13.72
C ASN A 401 5.47 -12.22 -14.19
N PHE A 402 6.69 -12.35 -14.68
CA PHE A 402 7.47 -11.26 -15.26
C PHE A 402 7.25 -11.15 -16.76
N HIS A 403 7.23 -9.93 -17.27
CA HIS A 403 7.05 -9.62 -18.68
C HIS A 403 8.24 -8.84 -19.21
N THR A 404 8.59 -9.11 -20.47
CA THR A 404 9.33 -8.13 -21.27
C THR A 404 8.50 -6.84 -21.40
N LEU A 405 9.15 -5.68 -21.47
CA LEU A 405 8.46 -4.39 -21.57
C LEU A 405 7.44 -4.38 -22.72
N THR A 406 7.89 -4.75 -23.91
CA THR A 406 7.07 -4.79 -25.12
C THR A 406 5.87 -5.75 -25.03
N HIS A 407 6.02 -6.90 -24.36
CA HIS A 407 4.90 -7.82 -24.16
C HIS A 407 3.91 -7.35 -23.08
N GLY A 408 4.42 -6.67 -22.06
CA GLY A 408 3.64 -6.23 -20.91
C GLY A 408 2.86 -4.93 -21.14
N GLU A 409 3.24 -4.11 -22.12
CA GLU A 409 2.69 -2.75 -22.33
C GLU A 409 1.17 -2.71 -22.42
N GLU A 410 0.57 -3.70 -23.06
CA GLU A 410 -0.90 -3.80 -23.22
C GLU A 410 -1.60 -4.53 -22.05
N LYS A 411 -0.84 -5.09 -21.11
CA LYS A 411 -1.39 -5.87 -19.98
C LYS A 411 -1.88 -4.96 -18.87
N SER A 412 -2.77 -5.51 -18.04
CA SER A 412 -3.36 -4.80 -16.88
C SER A 412 -2.46 -4.77 -15.64
N THR A 413 -1.49 -5.67 -15.56
CA THR A 413 -0.49 -5.79 -14.51
C THR A 413 0.88 -5.87 -15.18
N MET A 414 1.89 -5.29 -14.55
CA MET A 414 3.23 -5.21 -15.13
C MET A 414 4.26 -5.51 -14.04
N ASN A 415 4.87 -6.69 -14.10
CA ASN A 415 6.11 -6.98 -13.40
C ASN A 415 7.21 -7.00 -14.45
N SER A 416 7.98 -5.92 -14.56
CA SER A 416 9.09 -5.78 -15.50
C SER A 416 10.21 -4.96 -14.83
N GLY A 417 11.38 -4.91 -15.46
CA GLY A 417 12.50 -4.11 -14.94
C GLY A 417 13.31 -4.79 -13.83
N ILE A 418 13.29 -6.12 -13.73
CA ILE A 418 14.34 -6.82 -12.98
C ILE A 418 15.66 -6.59 -13.72
N LEU A 419 16.60 -5.96 -13.03
CA LEU A 419 17.96 -5.74 -13.49
C LEU A 419 18.91 -6.37 -12.47
N CYS A 420 19.95 -7.07 -12.93
CA CYS A 420 21.01 -7.55 -12.05
C CYS A 420 21.79 -6.34 -11.49
N GLU A 421 21.89 -6.18 -10.17
CA GLU A 421 22.54 -5.01 -9.53
C GLU A 421 23.99 -4.78 -9.97
N LYS A 422 24.71 -5.83 -10.41
CA LYS A 422 26.07 -5.68 -10.99
C LYS A 422 26.10 -4.89 -12.32
N LEU A 423 24.97 -4.76 -13.03
CA LEU A 423 24.87 -3.88 -14.22
C LEU A 423 25.02 -2.39 -13.85
N LYS A 424 24.59 -1.98 -12.63
CA LYS A 424 24.82 -0.61 -12.15
C LYS A 424 26.30 -0.32 -11.88
N LEU A 425 27.07 -1.30 -11.40
CA LEU A 425 28.51 -1.14 -11.12
C LEU A 425 29.36 -1.09 -12.40
N LEU A 426 28.87 -1.67 -13.50
CA LEU A 426 29.53 -1.64 -14.81
C LEU A 426 29.08 -0.47 -15.69
N GLY A 427 28.18 0.39 -15.21
CA GLY A 427 27.72 1.57 -15.95
C GLY A 427 26.85 1.26 -17.18
N LEU A 428 26.12 0.14 -17.17
CA LEU A 428 25.18 -0.27 -18.24
C LEU A 428 23.71 -0.10 -17.84
#